data_AF-A0A1H3S6P3-F1
#
_entry.id   AF-A0A1H3S6P3-F1
#
_cell.length_a   1.000
_cell.length_b   1.000
_cell.length_c   1.000
_cell.angle_alpha   90.00
_cell.angle_beta   90.00
_cell.angle_gamma   90.00
#
_symmetry.space_group_name_H-M   'P 1'
#
loop_
_entity.id
_entity.type
_entity.pdbx_description
1 polymer ?
#
loop_
_entity_poly.entity_id
_entity_poly.type
_entity_poly.pdbx_seq_one_letter_code
_entity_poly.pdbx_strand_id
1 'polypeptide(L)' 'QATEQATEQADEDIIKLLEFCKIPRSRSEMQEFMNLSHRENFRVNILNPLIKGGLLKLTVPDKPTSPKQKYYSENR' A
#
# COMPACT_ATOMS: atom_id res chain seq x y z
N GLN A 1 -13.35 0.57 26.40
CA GLN A 1 -13.62 -0.07 25.10
C GLN A 1 -13.60 1.04 24.06
N ALA A 2 -12.70 0.98 23.09
CA ALA A 2 -12.60 1.95 22.00
C ALA A 2 -11.86 1.25 20.85
N THR A 3 -12.58 0.49 20.02
CA THR A 3 -11.96 -0.23 18.90
C THR A 3 -12.73 -0.17 17.58
N GLU A 4 -13.90 0.49 17.51
CA GLU A 4 -14.68 0.50 16.26
C GLU A 4 -14.21 1.59 15.27
N GLN A 5 -13.90 2.80 15.74
CA GLN A 5 -13.43 3.91 14.88
C GLN A 5 -12.05 3.68 14.24
N ALA A 6 -11.17 2.91 14.87
CA ALA A 6 -9.82 2.68 14.35
C ALA A 6 -9.83 1.81 13.08
N THR A 7 -10.82 0.93 12.94
CA THR A 7 -11.00 0.06 11.78
C THR A 7 -11.56 0.82 10.58
N GLU A 8 -12.59 1.66 10.78
CA GLU A 8 -13.21 2.43 9.70
C GLU A 8 -12.23 3.44 9.07
N GLN A 9 -11.45 4.14 9.90
CA GLN A 9 -10.44 5.08 9.40
C GLN A 9 -9.34 4.38 8.60
N ALA A 10 -8.93 3.18 9.04
CA ALA A 10 -7.94 2.38 8.32
C ALA A 10 -8.46 1.96 6.94
N ASP A 11 -9.73 1.59 6.83
CA ASP A 11 -10.34 1.22 5.55
C ASP A 11 -10.39 2.40 4.56
N GLU A 12 -10.74 3.60 5.02
CA GLU A 12 -10.72 4.80 4.18
C GLU A 12 -9.32 5.14 3.67
N ASP A 13 -8.30 5.05 4.52
CA ASP A 13 -6.92 5.38 4.16
C ASP A 13 -6.37 4.38 3.14
N ILE A 14 -6.78 3.11 3.24
CA ILE A 14 -6.48 2.09 2.25
C ILE A 14 -7.15 2.40 0.91
N ILE A 15 -8.42 2.81 0.91
CA ILE A 15 -9.12 3.21 -0.34
C ILE A 15 -8.37 4.37 -1.01
N LYS A 16 -8.03 5.42 -0.26
CA LYS A 16 -7.25 6.57 -0.77
C LYS A 16 -5.89 6.14 -1.32
N LEU A 17 -5.21 5.23 -0.63
CA LEU A 17 -3.93 4.68 -1.10
C LEU A 17 -4.08 3.92 -2.42
N LEU A 18 -5.13 3.10 -2.55
CA LEU A 18 -5.39 2.36 -3.78
C LEU A 18 -5.69 3.32 -4.94
N GLU A 19 -6.44 4.40 -4.71
CA GLU A 19 -6.64 5.44 -5.72
C GLU A 19 -5.34 6.14 -6.11
N PHE A 20 -4.50 6.48 -5.14
CA PHE A 20 -3.17 7.05 -5.38
C PHE A 20 -2.26 6.13 -6.22
N CYS A 21 -2.45 4.81 -6.07
CA CYS A 21 -1.73 3.77 -6.78
C CYS A 21 -2.33 3.40 -8.15
N LYS A 22 -3.36 4.12 -8.66
CA LYS A 22 -3.82 3.94 -10.05
C LYS A 22 -2.71 4.19 -11.08
N ILE A 23 -1.72 4.98 -10.69
CA ILE A 23 -0.44 5.14 -11.39
C ILE A 23 0.63 4.41 -10.58
N PRO A 24 1.61 3.71 -11.19
CA PRO A 24 2.65 3.02 -10.44
C PRO A 24 3.44 3.95 -9.49
N ARG A 25 3.43 3.63 -8.20
CA ARG A 25 4.12 4.35 -7.13
C ARG A 25 5.19 3.50 -6.47
N SER A 26 6.28 4.13 -6.04
CA SER A 26 7.26 3.50 -5.18
C SER A 26 6.72 3.37 -3.75
N ARG A 27 7.29 2.44 -2.97
CA ARG A 27 6.99 2.32 -1.55
C ARG A 27 7.25 3.64 -0.79
N SER A 28 8.27 4.40 -1.17
CA SER A 28 8.55 5.69 -0.54
C SER A 28 7.40 6.68 -0.72
N GLU A 29 6.91 6.84 -1.96
CA GLU A 29 5.77 7.72 -2.29
C GLU A 29 4.51 7.29 -1.54
N MET A 30 4.24 5.98 -1.45
CA MET A 30 3.09 5.46 -0.71
C MET A 30 3.18 5.73 0.79
N GLN A 31 4.37 5.58 1.39
CA GLN A 31 4.59 5.87 2.80
C GLN A 31 4.40 7.36 3.12
N GLU A 32 4.94 8.22 2.26
CA GLU A 32 4.79 9.67 2.39
C GLU A 32 3.33 10.09 2.25
N PHE A 33 2.60 9.53 1.28
CA PHE A 33 1.17 9.76 1.11
C PHE A 33 0.35 9.39 2.36
N MET A 34 0.70 8.29 3.03
CA MET A 34 0.03 7.85 4.26
C MET A 34 0.58 8.52 5.53
N ASN A 35 1.56 9.42 5.43
CA ASN A 35 2.26 10.03 6.56
C ASN A 35 2.86 8.99 7.54
N LEU A 36 3.37 7.86 7.02
CA LEU A 36 3.90 6.76 7.82
C LEU A 36 5.44 6.71 7.82
N SER A 37 6.04 7.05 8.96
CA SER A 37 7.49 7.06 9.15
C SER A 37 8.11 5.66 9.22
N HIS A 38 7.38 4.68 9.75
CA HIS A 38 7.92 3.34 10.01
C HIS A 38 7.82 2.42 8.78
N ARG A 39 8.96 2.21 8.10
CA ARG A 39 9.08 1.37 6.90
C ARG A 39 8.60 -0.06 7.09
N GLU A 40 9.00 -0.70 8.19
CA GLU A 40 8.66 -2.10 8.45
C GLU A 40 7.17 -2.26 8.72
N ASN A 41 6.61 -1.37 9.54
CA ASN A 41 5.17 -1.30 9.81
C ASN A 41 4.36 -1.16 8.52
N PHE A 42 4.71 -0.20 7.65
CA PHE A 42 4.05 -0.04 6.35
C PHE A 42 4.14 -1.31 5.51
N ARG A 43 5.31 -1.96 5.47
CA ARG A 43 5.47 -3.18 4.67
C ARG A 43 4.60 -4.33 5.17
N VAL A 44 4.65 -4.60 6.47
CA VAL A 44 4.00 -5.78 7.07
C VAL A 44 2.50 -5.60 7.19
N ASN A 45 2.04 -4.42 7.58
CA ASN A 45 0.64 -4.18 7.94
C ASN A 45 -0.19 -3.59 6.79
N ILE A 46 0.45 -3.01 5.76
CA ILE A 46 -0.27 -2.38 4.64
C ILE A 46 0.14 -3.00 3.31
N LEU A 47 1.41 -2.85 2.90
CA LEU A 47 1.84 -3.24 1.55
C LEU A 47 1.67 -4.74 1.27
N ASN A 48 2.17 -5.61 2.17
CA ASN A 48 2.11 -7.05 1.98
C ASN A 48 0.67 -7.59 1.96
N PRO A 49 -0.24 -7.19 2.89
CA PRO A 49 -1.65 -7.55 2.81
C PRO A 49 -2.31 -7.14 1.49
N LEU A 50 -2.08 -5.92 1.02
CA LEU A 50 -2.68 -5.45 -0.25
C LEU A 50 -2.17 -6.22 -1.47
N ILE A 51 -0.90 -6.60 -1.49
CA ILE A 51 -0.34 -7.46 -2.56
C ILE A 51 -0.94 -8.86 -2.49
N LYS A 52 -0.98 -9.47 -1.29
CA LYS A 52 -1.54 -10.82 -1.10
C LYS A 52 -3.04 -10.88 -1.42
N GLY A 53 -3.78 -9.82 -1.12
CA GLY A 53 -5.20 -9.66 -1.46
C GLY A 53 -5.44 -9.32 -2.94
N GLY A 54 -4.38 -9.09 -3.72
CA GLY A 54 -4.48 -8.75 -5.14
C GLY A 54 -4.98 -7.34 -5.43
N LEU A 55 -5.03 -6.47 -4.41
CA LEU A 55 -5.39 -5.05 -4.53
C LEU A 55 -4.24 -4.21 -5.08
N LEU A 56 -3.00 -4.62 -4.80
CA LEU A 56 -1.79 -4.06 -5.40
C LEU A 56 -1.01 -5.12 -6.18
N LYS A 57 -0.43 -4.70 -7.30
CA LYS A 57 0.44 -5.52 -8.14
C LYS A 57 1.84 -4.93 -8.23
N LEU A 58 2.82 -5.81 -8.48
CA LEU A 58 4.21 -5.44 -8.69
C LEU A 58 4.44 -5.05 -10.15
N THR A 59 5.20 -4.00 -10.42
CA THR A 59 5.66 -3.69 -11.78
C THR A 59 6.81 -4.58 -12.26
N VAL A 60 7.62 -5.11 -11.34
CA VAL A 60 8.73 -6.04 -11.64
C VAL A 60 8.58 -7.32 -10.81
N PRO A 61 7.66 -8.22 -11.18
CA PRO A 61 7.37 -9.42 -10.39
C PRO A 61 8.59 -10.35 -10.23
N ASP A 62 9.45 -10.44 -11.26
CA ASP A 62 10.64 -11.31 -11.25
C ASP A 62 11.74 -10.84 -10.29
N LYS A 63 11.71 -9.55 -9.90
CA LYS A 63 12.70 -8.96 -8.99
C LYS A 63 12.02 -8.05 -7.95
N PRO A 64 11.38 -8.63 -6.93
CA PRO A 64 10.64 -7.88 -5.91
C PRO A 64 11.49 -6.86 -5.11
N THR A 65 12.80 -7.10 -5.03
CA THR A 65 13.77 -6.22 -4.36
C THR A 65 14.40 -5.18 -5.30
N SER A 66 13.90 -5.06 -6.54
CA SER A 66 14.42 -4.11 -7.52
C SER A 66 14.32 -2.67 -7.00
N PRO A 67 15.36 -1.84 -7.19
CA PRO A 67 15.26 -0.41 -6.87
C PRO A 67 14.25 0.32 -7.79
N LYS A 68 13.88 -0.28 -8.92
CA LYS A 68 12.85 0.20 -9.84
C LYS A 68 11.45 -0.35 -9.53
N GLN A 69 11.30 -1.10 -8.44
CA GLN A 69 10.03 -1.68 -8.04
C GLN A 69 9.00 -0.59 -7.73
N LYS A 70 7.84 -0.70 -8.36
CA LYS A 70 6.66 0.12 -8.08
C LYS A 70 5.44 -0.77 -7.89
N TYR A 71 4.39 -0.18 -7.34
CA TYR A 71 3.14 -0.83 -7.03
C TYR A 71 2.00 -0.05 -7.65
N TYR A 72 1.03 -0.76 -8.20
CA TYR A 72 -0.16 -0.16 -8.77
C TYR A 72 -1.40 -0.95 -8.40
N SER A 73 -2.52 -0.26 -8.26
CA SER A 73 -3.85 -0.87 -8.21
C SER A 73 -4.34 -1.03 -9.65
N GLU A 74 -4.85 -2.20 -9.98
CA GLU A 74 -5.59 -2.38 -11.23
C GLU A 74 -7.06 -2.21 -10.88
N ASN A 75 -7.73 -1.26 -11.52
CA ASN A 75 -9.20 -1.15 -11.40
C ASN A 75 -9.78 -2.49 -11.86
N ARG A 76 -10.47 -3.20 -10.97
CA ARG A 76 -11.34 -4.31 -11.37
C ARG A 76 -12.60 -3.77 -12.02
#